data_AF-A0A7Z9K8A4-F1
#
_entry.id   AF-A0A7Z9K8A4-F1
#
_cell.length_a   1.000
_cell.length_b   1.000
_cell.length_c   1.000
_cell.angle_alpha   90.00
_cell.angle_beta   90.00
_cell.angle_gamma   90.00
#
_symmetry.space_group_name_H-M   'P 1'
#
loop_
_entity.id
_entity.type
_entity.pdbx_description
1 polymer ?
#
loop_
_entity_poly.entity_id
_entity_poly.type
_entity_poly.pdbx_seq_one_letter_code
_entity_poly.pdbx_strand_id
1 'polypeptide(L)'
;MTQSQVAAATEKSYDVRVLKIYADKENGKSVFRVKVMYNGGDWNTAFQVNTIVIDAETGERVAQFKHQSSGRSLPGNYDSMPNRQPPDALRRHIWR
;
A
#
# COMPACT_ATOMS: atom_id res chain seq x y z
N MET A 1 -12.07 14.92 -1.23
CA MET A 1 -12.78 13.91 -2.05
C MET A 1 -13.49 12.87 -1.19
N THR A 2 -14.52 12.21 -1.71
CA THR A 2 -15.15 11.03 -1.05
C THR A 2 -14.41 9.73 -1.41
N GLN A 3 -14.55 8.68 -0.59
CA GLN A 3 -13.92 7.38 -0.86
C GLN A 3 -14.33 6.79 -2.21
N SER A 4 -15.60 6.92 -2.61
CA SER A 4 -16.10 6.42 -3.90
C SER A 4 -15.50 7.17 -5.10
N GLN A 5 -15.29 8.49 -4.97
CA GLN A 5 -14.62 9.28 -6.00
C GLN A 5 -13.16 8.84 -6.17
N VAL A 6 -12.46 8.63 -5.05
CA VAL A 6 -11.07 8.15 -5.05
C VAL A 6 -10.98 6.75 -5.66
N ALA A 7 -11.93 5.86 -5.35
CA ALA A 7 -11.99 4.53 -5.96
C ALA A 7 -12.07 4.61 -7.49
N ALA A 8 -13.10 5.29 -8.02
CA ALA A 8 -13.33 5.41 -9.45
C ALA A 8 -12.16 6.09 -10.18
N ALA A 9 -11.57 7.12 -9.57
CA ALA A 9 -10.40 7.80 -10.13
C ALA A 9 -9.17 6.88 -10.16
N THR A 10 -8.95 6.07 -9.13
CA THR A 10 -7.82 5.13 -9.04
C THR A 10 -7.96 4.01 -10.06
N GLU A 11 -9.14 3.38 -10.14
CA GLU A 11 -9.39 2.29 -11.09
C GLU A 11 -9.20 2.76 -12.54
N LYS A 12 -9.73 3.94 -12.88
CA LYS A 12 -9.60 4.53 -14.22
C LYS A 12 -8.17 4.91 -14.57
N SER A 13 -7.41 5.44 -13.63
CA SER A 13 -6.07 5.98 -13.90
C SER A 13 -4.99 4.89 -13.96
N TYR A 14 -5.17 3.79 -13.23
CA TYR A 14 -4.13 2.77 -13.05
C TYR A 14 -4.49 1.39 -13.61
N ASP A 15 -5.67 1.21 -14.20
CA ASP A 15 -6.19 -0.09 -14.66
C ASP A 15 -6.07 -1.18 -13.57
N VAL A 16 -6.61 -0.83 -12.40
CA VAL A 16 -6.60 -1.67 -11.22
C VAL A 16 -8.02 -1.84 -10.70
N ARG A 17 -8.22 -2.91 -9.93
CA ARG A 17 -9.37 -3.10 -9.06
C ARG A 17 -9.06 -2.60 -7.67
N VAL A 18 -9.91 -1.73 -7.12
CA VAL A 18 -9.80 -1.30 -5.73
C VAL A 18 -10.39 -2.36 -4.82
N LEU A 19 -9.60 -2.83 -3.86
CA LEU A 19 -9.99 -3.82 -2.87
C LEU A 19 -10.50 -3.16 -1.59
N LYS A 20 -9.81 -2.11 -1.14
CA LYS A 20 -10.15 -1.42 0.12
C LYS A 20 -9.54 -0.02 0.18
N ILE A 21 -10.25 0.90 0.82
CA ILE A 21 -9.80 2.27 1.04
C ILE A 21 -9.76 2.54 2.55
N TYR A 22 -8.70 3.18 3.01
CA TYR A 22 -8.53 3.65 4.37
C TYR A 22 -8.22 5.14 4.35
N ALA A 23 -8.92 5.92 5.18
CA ALA A 23 -8.50 7.28 5.48
C ALA A 23 -7.35 7.22 6.49
N ASP A 24 -6.29 7.98 6.25
CA ASP A 24 -5.11 8.05 7.11
C ASP A 24 -4.54 9.48 7.11
N LYS A 25 -3.53 9.73 7.94
CA LYS A 25 -2.77 10.97 7.95
C LYS A 25 -1.29 10.69 7.75
N GLU A 26 -0.68 11.36 6.78
CA GLU A 26 0.76 11.28 6.52
C GLU A 26 1.36 12.69 6.59
N ASN A 27 2.34 12.88 7.50
CA ASN A 27 2.96 14.19 7.76
C ASN A 27 1.95 15.33 8.02
N GLY A 28 0.86 15.04 8.71
CA GLY A 28 -0.20 16.01 9.01
C GLY A 28 -1.19 16.26 7.87
N LYS A 29 -0.97 15.69 6.68
CA LYS A 29 -1.90 15.77 5.55
C LYS A 29 -2.88 14.60 5.57
N SER A 30 -4.14 14.88 5.24
CA SER A 30 -5.16 13.85 5.08
C SER A 30 -4.93 13.08 3.79
N VAL A 31 -4.80 11.75 3.88
CA VAL A 31 -4.52 10.87 2.74
C VAL A 31 -5.48 9.68 2.73
N PHE A 32 -5.67 9.10 1.55
CA PHE A 32 -6.34 7.83 1.35
C PHE A 32 -5.32 6.77 0.97
N ARG A 33 -5.23 5.70 1.75
CA ARG A 33 -4.51 4.49 1.38
C ARG A 33 -5.46 3.55 0.66
N VAL A 34 -5.20 3.32 -0.62
CA VAL A 34 -6.01 2.50 -1.51
C VAL A 34 -5.27 1.20 -1.79
N LYS A 35 -5.82 0.07 -1.32
CA LYS A 35 -5.36 -1.26 -1.69
C LYS A 35 -5.92 -1.62 -3.04
N VAL A 36 -5.04 -1.97 -3.96
CA VAL A 36 -5.37 -2.24 -5.37
C VAL A 36 -4.76 -3.57 -5.81
N MET A 37 -5.39 -4.17 -6.80
CA MET A 37 -4.92 -5.35 -7.51
C MET A 37 -5.05 -5.08 -9.00
N TYR A 38 -4.08 -5.48 -9.82
CA TYR A 38 -4.18 -5.28 -11.27
C TYR A 38 -5.29 -6.14 -11.88
N ASN A 39 -5.94 -5.62 -12.92
CA ASN A 39 -7.10 -6.29 -13.52
C ASN A 39 -6.78 -7.55 -14.36
N GLY A 40 -5.52 -7.84 -14.72
CA GLY A 40 -5.24 -8.77 -15.81
C GLY A 40 -4.12 -9.81 -15.63
N GLY A 41 -4.39 -11.00 -16.19
CA GLY A 41 -3.45 -11.98 -16.75
C GLY A 41 -2.94 -13.09 -15.83
N ASP A 42 -2.35 -14.13 -16.41
CA ASP A 42 -1.70 -15.26 -15.71
C ASP A 42 -0.27 -14.91 -15.23
N TRP A 43 -0.02 -13.63 -14.97
CA TRP A 43 1.26 -13.12 -14.53
C TRP A 43 1.22 -12.92 -13.02
N ASN A 44 2.34 -13.16 -12.33
CA ASN A 44 2.42 -13.00 -10.87
C ASN A 44 1.99 -11.59 -10.40
N THR A 45 2.16 -10.56 -11.24
CA THR A 45 1.75 -9.18 -10.95
C THR A 45 0.25 -8.98 -10.83
N ALA A 46 -0.56 -9.83 -11.47
CA ALA A 46 -2.02 -9.78 -11.38
C ALA A 46 -2.52 -10.10 -9.96
N PHE A 47 -1.79 -10.96 -9.25
CA PHE A 47 -2.12 -11.38 -7.89
C PHE A 47 -1.45 -10.51 -6.82
N GLN A 48 -0.67 -9.51 -7.23
CA GLN A 48 0.02 -8.63 -6.31
C GLN A 48 -0.94 -7.55 -5.77
N VAL A 49 -1.11 -7.51 -4.45
CA VAL A 49 -1.83 -6.44 -3.76
C VAL A 49 -0.88 -5.30 -3.47
N ASN A 50 -1.07 -4.17 -4.13
CA ASN A 50 -0.31 -2.95 -3.93
C ASN A 50 -1.11 -1.92 -3.14
N THR A 51 -0.42 -0.97 -2.50
CA THR A 51 -1.06 0.16 -1.82
C THR A 51 -0.65 1.45 -2.51
N ILE A 52 -1.63 2.21 -2.99
CA ILE A 52 -1.44 3.56 -3.53
C ILE A 52 -1.87 4.56 -2.46
N VAL A 53 -1.10 5.62 -2.26
CA VAL A 53 -1.47 6.72 -1.35
C VAL A 53 -1.93 7.89 -2.21
N ILE A 54 -3.10 8.42 -1.89
CA ILE A 54 -3.73 9.54 -2.61
C ILE A 54 -3.98 10.66 -1.63
N ASP A 55 -3.58 11.87 -1.97
CA ASP A 55 -3.84 13.07 -1.17
C ASP A 55 -5.35 13.40 -1.19
N ALA A 56 -5.96 13.61 -0.02
CA ALA A 56 -7.41 13.74 0.09
C ALA A 56 -7.97 15.09 -0.45
N GLU A 57 -7.11 16.10 -0.54
CA GLU A 57 -7.45 17.45 -1.01
C GLU A 57 -7.31 17.54 -2.52
N THR A 58 -6.17 17.08 -3.05
CA THR A 58 -5.84 17.18 -4.49
C THR A 58 -6.30 15.98 -5.31
N GLY A 59 -6.40 14.80 -4.69
CA GLY A 59 -6.61 13.54 -5.40
C GLY A 59 -5.39 13.03 -6.15
N GLU A 60 -4.24 13.68 -5.99
CA GLU A 60 -3.00 13.25 -6.62
C GLU A 60 -2.35 12.11 -5.85
N ARG A 61 -1.63 11.25 -6.57
CA ARG A 61 -0.87 10.17 -5.94
C ARG A 61 0.33 10.75 -5.21
N VAL A 62 0.43 10.46 -3.92
CA VAL A 62 1.62 10.75 -3.13
C VAL A 62 2.70 9.72 -3.45
N ALA A 63 3.87 10.20 -3.89
CA ALA A 63 5.02 9.35 -4.13
C ALA A 63 5.53 8.75 -2.81
N GLN A 64 5.29 7.45 -2.61
CA GLN A 64 5.76 6.72 -1.42
C GLN A 64 7.28 6.50 -1.42
N PHE A 65 7.91 6.48 -2.60
CA PHE A 65 9.36 6.36 -2.72
C PHE A 65 9.91 7.64 -3.33
N LYS A 66 10.83 8.29 -2.62
CA LYS A 66 11.62 9.38 -3.16
C LYS A 66 13.03 8.86 -3.44
N HIS A 67 13.50 9.06 -4.66
CA HIS A 67 14.90 8.82 -5.01
C HIS A 67 15.70 10.06 -4.63
N GLN A 68 16.72 9.90 -3.78
CA GLN A 68 17.72 10.92 -3.43
C GLN A 68 19.01 10.65 -4.21
N SER A 69 19.88 11.66 -4.33
CA SER A 69 21.14 11.56 -5.09
C SER A 69 22.07 10.44 -4.62
N SER A 70 21.94 10.00 -3.36
CA SER A 70 22.72 8.90 -2.77
C SER A 70 21.93 7.59 -2.57
N GLY A 71 20.70 7.47 -3.08
CA GLY A 71 19.90 6.25 -2.98
C GLY A 71 18.42 6.45 -2.62
N ARG A 72 17.76 5.38 -2.16
CA ARG A 72 16.32 5.36 -1.86
C ARG A 72 16.06 5.92 -0.46
N SER A 73 15.25 6.98 -0.33
CA SER A 73 14.66 7.32 0.98
C SER A 73 13.35 6.56 1.14
N LEU A 74 13.29 5.66 2.11
CA LEU A 74 12.06 4.97 2.48
C LEU A 74 11.13 5.97 3.22
N PRO A 75 9.80 5.88 3.02
CA PRO A 75 8.85 6.55 3.89
C PRO A 75 9.03 5.98 5.31
N GLY A 76 8.79 6.82 6.32
CA GLY A 76 9.19 6.59 7.72
C GLY A 76 8.96 5.17 8.26
N ASN A 77 9.97 4.69 8.99
CA ASN A 77 10.05 3.41 9.70
C ASN A 77 9.36 2.23 8.99
N TYR A 78 9.99 1.75 7.92
CA TYR A 78 9.86 0.34 7.56
C TYR A 78 10.36 -0.47 8.77
N ASP A 79 9.45 -1.10 9.52
CA ASP A 79 9.79 -2.05 10.58
C ASP A 79 10.39 -3.30 9.90
N SER A 80 11.69 -3.24 9.63
CA SER A 80 12.47 -4.27 8.96
C SER A 80 12.89 -5.38 9.90
N MET A 81 12.09 -5.71 10.93
CA MET A 81 12.32 -6.88 11.78
C MET A 81 11.58 -8.10 11.19
N PRO A 82 12.21 -8.90 10.31
CA PRO A 82 11.74 -10.26 10.09
C PRO A 82 11.87 -11.04 11.42
N ASN A 83 10.95 -11.96 11.68
CA ASN A 83 10.81 -12.71 12.95
C ASN A 83 10.34 -11.90 14.17
N ARG A 84 9.15 -11.26 14.11
CA ARG A 84 8.41 -10.86 15.33
C ARG A 84 8.04 -12.03 16.24
N GLN A 85 8.14 -13.26 15.75
CA GLN A 85 7.95 -14.44 16.56
C GLN A 85 9.27 -14.78 17.25
N PRO A 86 9.32 -14.79 18.60
CA PRO A 86 10.48 -15.28 19.31
C PRO A 86 10.70 -16.78 18.98
N PRO A 87 11.95 -17.29 19.04
CA PRO A 87 12.27 -18.67 18.60
C PRO A 87 11.45 -19.77 19.30
N ASP A 88 10.88 -19.47 20.45
CA ASP A 88 9.98 -20.33 21.24
C ASP A 88 8.53 -20.35 20.73
N ALA A 89 8.10 -19.39 19.90
CA ALA A 89 6.77 -19.37 19.29
C ALA A 89 6.51 -20.58 18.38
N LEU A 90 7.57 -21.13 17.77
CA LEU A 90 7.50 -22.33 16.93
C LEU A 90 7.54 -23.64 17.75
N ARG A 91 8.01 -23.62 19.00
CA ARG A 91 8.25 -24.84 19.80
C ARG A 91 6.97 -25.53 20.29
N ARG A 92 5.80 -24.92 20.13
CA ARG A 92 4.50 -25.48 20.55
C ARG A 92 3.52 -25.67 19.40
N HIS A 93 3.93 -25.41 18.16
CA HIS A 93 3.07 -25.60 17.00
C HIS A 93 3.24 -27.02 16.44
N ILE A 94 2.34 -27.91 16.83
CA ILE A 94 2.18 -29.21 16.17
C ILE A 94 1.37 -28.95 14.92
N TRP A 95 2.00 -29.01 13.75
CA TRP A 95 1.29 -29.08 12.48
C TRP A 95 0.60 -30.45 12.43
N ARG A 96 -0.73 -30.47 12.49
CA ARG A 96 -1.56 -31.62 12.17
C ARG A 96 -2.28 -31.36 10.86
#